data_AF-A0A538D9J1-F1
#
_entry.id   AF-A0A538D9J1-F1
#
_cell.length_a   1.000
_cell.length_b   1.000
_cell.length_c   1.000
_cell.angle_alpha   90.00
_cell.angle_beta   90.00
_cell.angle_gamma   90.00
#
_symmetry.space_group_name_H-M   'P 1'
#
loop_
_entity.id
_entity.type
_entity.pdbx_description
1 polymer ?
#
loop_
_entity_poly.entity_id
_entity_poly.type
_entity_poly.pdbx_seq_one_letter_code
_entity_poly.pdbx_strand_id
1 'polypeptide(L)'
;MSRFYEARGFAFPGRAGSAPPLLAQHDWVHVLADFGSTVESEIEVFAFITRANDDPRAFSLLAQIVSLFETGYAAMGLGLFEYDRGHLSHQGMATRLADALRRGALSAAANHSIDFLSVDWFEHAELSVEEARDRLGIVAKAPHAIAAGSVTPWEPGGISEYQFRAGSRRADETGQTYDSYGATPA
;
A
#
# COMPACT_ATOMS: atom_id res chain seq x y z
N MET A 1 -7.49 3.07 10.24
CA MET A 1 -7.34 1.80 9.51
C MET A 1 -8.66 1.19 9.04
N SER A 2 -9.72 1.10 9.87
CA SER A 2 -11.00 0.47 9.49
C SER A 2 -11.59 0.96 8.16
N ARG A 3 -11.60 2.28 7.95
CA ARG A 3 -12.03 2.93 6.71
C ARG A 3 -11.35 2.39 5.46
N PHE A 4 -10.07 2.03 5.56
CA PHE A 4 -9.30 1.52 4.42
C PHE A 4 -9.83 0.16 3.98
N TYR A 5 -10.08 -0.74 4.94
CA TYR A 5 -10.65 -2.06 4.70
C TYR A 5 -12.10 -1.98 4.20
N GLU A 6 -12.92 -1.14 4.83
CA GLU A 6 -14.31 -0.93 4.45
C GLU A 6 -14.45 -0.45 3.00
N ALA A 7 -13.74 0.62 2.63
CA ALA A 7 -13.80 1.20 1.29
C ALA A 7 -13.43 0.19 0.18
N ARG A 8 -12.51 -0.74 0.49
CA ARG A 8 -11.94 -1.73 -0.44
C ARG A 8 -12.65 -3.08 -0.41
N GLY A 9 -13.59 -3.27 0.51
CA GLY A 9 -14.28 -4.55 0.72
C GLY A 9 -13.38 -5.65 1.30
N PHE A 10 -12.24 -5.29 1.89
CA PHE A 10 -11.30 -6.26 2.44
C PHE A 10 -11.83 -6.88 3.73
N ALA A 11 -11.58 -8.18 3.90
CA ALA A 11 -11.79 -8.84 5.19
C ALA A 11 -10.70 -8.41 6.18
N PHE A 12 -11.11 -8.03 7.39
CA PHE A 12 -10.18 -7.67 8.45
C PHE A 12 -9.20 -8.82 8.78
N PRO A 13 -7.93 -8.53 9.08
CA PRO A 13 -6.95 -9.55 9.41
C PRO A 13 -7.41 -10.47 10.55
N GLY A 14 -7.15 -11.77 10.41
CA GLY A 14 -7.57 -12.80 11.36
C GLY A 14 -8.98 -13.35 11.14
N ARG A 15 -9.71 -12.85 10.12
CA ARG A 15 -10.98 -13.44 9.67
C ARG A 15 -10.77 -14.41 8.51
N ALA A 16 -11.73 -15.32 8.31
CA ALA A 16 -11.72 -16.18 7.13
C ALA A 16 -11.69 -15.34 5.84
N GLY A 17 -10.79 -15.70 4.92
CA GLY A 17 -10.60 -14.99 3.66
C GLY A 17 -9.79 -13.68 3.76
N SER A 18 -9.28 -13.31 4.94
CA SER A 18 -8.36 -12.17 5.04
C SER A 18 -6.97 -12.51 4.50
N ALA A 19 -6.18 -11.48 4.20
CA ALA A 19 -4.78 -11.68 3.91
C ALA A 19 -4.02 -12.35 5.08
N PRO A 20 -2.94 -13.10 4.81
CA PRO A 20 -2.04 -13.60 5.85
C PRO A 20 -1.57 -12.47 6.78
N PRO A 21 -1.44 -12.69 8.10
CA PRO A 21 -1.10 -11.64 9.05
C PRO A 21 0.19 -10.87 8.75
N LEU A 22 1.21 -11.55 8.19
CA LEU A 22 2.46 -10.91 7.77
C LEU A 22 2.23 -9.97 6.58
N LEU A 23 1.40 -10.38 5.62
CA LEU A 23 1.09 -9.53 4.48
C LEU A 23 0.25 -8.35 4.95
N ALA A 24 -0.79 -8.54 5.75
CA ALA A 24 -1.67 -7.47 6.23
C ALA A 24 -0.97 -6.28 6.93
N GLN A 25 0.30 -6.44 7.32
CA GLN A 25 1.11 -5.34 7.86
C GLN A 25 1.29 -4.20 6.84
N HIS A 26 1.45 -4.50 5.54
CA HIS A 26 1.62 -3.46 4.52
C HIS A 26 0.38 -2.56 4.35
N ASP A 27 -0.81 -3.06 4.68
CA ASP A 27 -2.07 -2.31 4.59
C ASP A 27 -2.02 -1.00 5.40
N TRP A 28 -1.34 -1.01 6.55
CA TRP A 28 -1.12 0.20 7.37
C TRP A 28 -0.23 1.21 6.68
N VAL A 29 0.76 0.74 5.93
CA VAL A 29 1.74 1.58 5.23
C VAL A 29 1.07 2.34 4.08
N HIS A 30 0.02 1.82 3.45
CA HIS A 30 -0.77 2.61 2.49
C HIS A 30 -1.31 3.89 3.11
N VAL A 31 -1.87 3.79 4.33
CA VAL A 31 -2.45 4.93 5.04
C VAL A 31 -1.34 5.85 5.57
N LEU A 32 -0.28 5.30 6.14
CA LEU A 32 0.79 6.10 6.74
C LEU A 32 1.69 6.76 5.70
N ALA A 33 2.00 6.10 4.59
CA ALA A 33 2.89 6.62 3.55
C ALA A 33 2.14 7.23 2.35
N ASP A 34 0.82 7.39 2.44
CA ASP A 34 -0.02 8.03 1.41
C ASP A 34 0.03 7.32 0.05
N PHE A 35 -0.18 6.00 0.01
CA PHE A 35 -0.29 5.24 -1.24
C PHE A 35 -1.71 4.69 -1.44
N GLY A 36 -2.25 4.81 -2.65
CA GLY A 36 -3.43 4.06 -3.10
C GLY A 36 -3.24 2.54 -3.00
N SER A 37 -4.23 1.75 -3.44
CA SER A 37 -4.14 0.28 -3.46
C SER A 37 -4.38 -0.33 -4.85
N THR A 38 -4.18 0.47 -5.90
CA THR A 38 -4.06 -0.07 -7.27
C THR A 38 -2.73 -0.79 -7.44
N VAL A 39 -2.57 -1.62 -8.48
CA VAL A 39 -1.33 -2.36 -8.73
C VAL A 39 -0.10 -1.44 -8.77
N GLU A 40 -0.20 -0.28 -9.41
CA GLU A 40 0.86 0.72 -9.41
C GLU A 40 1.19 1.22 -8.00
N SER A 41 0.17 1.39 -7.17
CA SER A 41 0.36 1.84 -5.78
C SER A 41 0.92 0.73 -4.89
N GLU A 42 0.60 -0.54 -5.17
CA GLU A 42 1.25 -1.70 -4.54
C GLU A 42 2.75 -1.71 -4.85
N ILE A 43 3.14 -1.44 -6.11
CA ILE A 43 4.57 -1.33 -6.47
C ILE A 43 5.25 -0.23 -5.64
N GLU A 44 4.60 0.92 -5.46
CA GLU A 44 5.14 2.01 -4.64
C GLU A 44 5.25 1.65 -3.16
N VAL A 45 4.21 1.07 -2.54
CA VAL A 45 4.22 0.73 -1.11
C VAL A 45 5.32 -0.30 -0.81
N PHE A 46 5.46 -1.33 -1.65
CA PHE A 46 6.48 -2.35 -1.44
C PHE A 46 7.90 -1.83 -1.72
N ALA A 47 8.07 -0.90 -2.66
CA ALA A 47 9.34 -0.21 -2.84
C ALA A 47 9.71 0.66 -1.63
N PHE A 48 8.74 1.38 -1.06
CA PHE A 48 8.92 2.16 0.16
C PHE A 48 9.31 1.25 1.34
N ILE A 49 8.52 0.22 1.63
CA ILE A 49 8.78 -0.74 2.73
C ILE A 49 10.15 -1.37 2.59
N THR A 50 10.46 -1.88 1.39
CA THR A 50 11.74 -2.51 1.10
C THR A 50 12.90 -1.59 1.39
N ARG A 51 12.84 -0.34 0.92
CA ARG A 51 13.96 0.59 1.08
C ARG A 51 14.01 1.27 2.44
N ALA A 52 12.92 1.25 3.21
CA ALA A 52 12.91 1.69 4.60
C ALA A 52 13.59 0.72 5.57
N ASN A 53 13.99 -0.46 5.08
CA ASN A 53 14.73 -1.46 5.83
C ASN A 53 16.12 -1.67 5.18
N ASP A 54 17.19 -1.45 5.94
CA ASP A 54 18.58 -1.62 5.49
C ASP A 54 19.02 -3.10 5.48
N ASP A 55 18.19 -4.04 5.97
CA ASP A 55 18.43 -5.47 5.76
C ASP A 55 18.29 -5.82 4.27
N PRO A 56 19.35 -6.33 3.61
CA PRO A 56 19.29 -6.67 2.20
C PRO A 56 18.24 -7.74 1.86
N ARG A 57 17.80 -8.54 2.84
CA ARG A 57 16.71 -9.52 2.64
C ARG A 57 15.37 -8.85 2.38
N ALA A 58 15.15 -7.62 2.84
CA ALA A 58 13.94 -6.85 2.55
C ALA A 58 13.75 -6.66 1.03
N PHE A 59 14.84 -6.62 0.25
CA PHE A 59 14.80 -6.53 -1.21
C PHE A 59 14.03 -7.69 -1.88
N SER A 60 13.95 -8.85 -1.23
CA SER A 60 13.20 -9.99 -1.76
C SER A 60 11.72 -9.67 -1.98
N LEU A 61 11.13 -8.76 -1.20
CA LEU A 61 9.74 -8.31 -1.38
C LEU A 61 9.58 -7.50 -2.65
N LEU A 62 10.45 -6.50 -2.88
CA LEU A 62 10.43 -5.75 -4.13
C LEU A 62 10.67 -6.65 -5.33
N ALA A 63 11.61 -7.60 -5.24
CA ALA A 63 11.86 -8.58 -6.30
C ALA A 63 10.61 -9.44 -6.58
N GLN A 64 9.87 -9.87 -5.56
CA GLN A 64 8.63 -10.61 -5.72
C GLN A 64 7.54 -9.77 -6.41
N ILE A 65 7.39 -8.51 -6.04
CA ILE A 65 6.37 -7.60 -6.60
C ILE A 65 6.68 -7.23 -8.05
N VAL A 66 7.94 -6.97 -8.39
CA VAL A 66 8.37 -6.81 -9.80
C VAL A 66 8.19 -8.12 -10.58
N SER A 67 8.41 -9.27 -9.94
CA SER A 67 8.17 -10.57 -10.56
C SER A 67 6.69 -10.83 -10.86
N LEU A 68 5.78 -10.26 -10.07
CA LEU A 68 4.33 -10.37 -10.28
C LEU A 68 3.83 -9.33 -11.30
N PHE A 69 4.16 -8.06 -11.08
CA PHE A 69 3.49 -6.95 -11.76
C PHE A 69 4.24 -6.33 -12.95
N GLU A 70 5.50 -6.69 -13.15
CA GLU A 70 6.22 -6.27 -14.35
C GLU A 70 6.46 -7.44 -15.29
N THR A 71 7.10 -8.48 -14.77
CA THR A 71 7.58 -9.58 -15.62
C THR A 71 6.59 -10.75 -15.70
N GLY A 72 5.74 -10.92 -14.68
CA GLY A 72 4.90 -12.10 -14.47
C GLY A 72 5.68 -13.42 -14.46
N TYR A 73 6.92 -13.41 -13.97
CA TYR A 73 7.71 -14.62 -13.67
C TYR A 73 7.15 -15.39 -12.47
N ALA A 74 6.52 -14.67 -11.54
CA ALA A 74 5.67 -15.28 -10.53
C ALA A 74 4.23 -15.23 -11.03
N ALA A 75 3.58 -16.39 -11.17
CA ALA A 75 2.18 -16.47 -11.61
C ALA A 75 1.17 -16.17 -10.49
N MET A 76 1.59 -16.34 -9.23
CA MET A 76 0.78 -16.08 -8.04
C MET A 76 1.63 -15.47 -6.93
N GLY A 77 1.09 -14.45 -6.25
CA GLY A 77 1.71 -13.79 -5.11
C GLY A 77 0.94 -14.06 -3.83
N LEU A 78 1.57 -14.76 -2.87
CA LEU A 78 1.03 -15.03 -1.52
C LEU A 78 -0.43 -15.55 -1.46
N GLY A 79 -0.90 -16.19 -2.54
CA GLY A 79 -2.25 -16.73 -2.66
C GLY A 79 -3.36 -15.70 -2.93
N LEU A 80 -3.03 -14.42 -3.16
CA LEU A 80 -4.00 -13.33 -3.25
C LEU A 80 -3.87 -12.47 -4.51
N PHE A 81 -2.69 -12.44 -5.12
CA PHE A 81 -2.44 -11.67 -6.33
C PHE A 81 -2.21 -12.59 -7.52
N GLU A 82 -2.94 -12.35 -8.60
CA GLU A 82 -2.59 -12.84 -9.93
C GLU A 82 -1.58 -11.89 -10.57
N TYR A 83 -0.74 -12.41 -11.45
CA TYR A 83 0.20 -11.57 -12.19
C TYR A 83 -0.55 -10.63 -13.13
N ASP A 84 -0.06 -9.41 -13.30
CA ASP A 84 -0.56 -8.41 -14.24
C ASP A 84 0.65 -7.65 -14.76
N ARG A 85 0.98 -7.68 -16.05
CA ARG A 85 2.33 -7.32 -16.53
C ARG A 85 2.41 -5.89 -17.04
N GLY A 86 3.61 -5.33 -16.99
CA GLY A 86 3.97 -4.08 -17.68
C GLY A 86 3.64 -2.80 -16.92
N HIS A 87 3.27 -2.88 -15.64
CA HIS A 87 2.91 -1.69 -14.86
C HIS A 87 4.08 -0.71 -14.70
N LEU A 88 5.34 -1.16 -14.66
CA LEU A 88 6.48 -0.21 -14.61
C LEU A 88 6.65 0.57 -15.92
N SER A 89 6.11 0.05 -17.02
CA SER A 89 6.12 0.72 -18.32
C SER A 89 5.02 1.78 -18.47
N HIS A 90 4.09 1.88 -17.52
CA HIS A 90 3.08 2.93 -17.50
C HIS A 90 3.72 4.32 -17.31
N GLN A 91 3.11 5.34 -17.91
CA GLN A 91 3.60 6.71 -17.81
C GLN A 91 3.71 7.14 -16.34
N GLY A 92 4.86 7.73 -15.98
CA GLY A 92 5.12 8.23 -14.62
C GLY A 92 5.60 7.18 -13.62
N MET A 93 5.49 5.88 -13.91
CA MET A 93 5.81 4.83 -12.93
C MET A 93 7.29 4.79 -12.53
N ALA A 94 8.21 5.09 -13.44
CA ALA A 94 9.62 5.23 -13.07
C ALA A 94 9.85 6.34 -12.02
N THR A 95 9.16 7.48 -12.15
CA THR A 95 9.23 8.61 -11.21
C THR A 95 8.61 8.24 -9.86
N ARG A 96 7.46 7.57 -9.89
CA ARG A 96 6.74 7.08 -8.71
C ARG A 96 7.57 6.08 -7.90
N LEU A 97 8.13 5.08 -8.57
CA LEU A 97 9.01 4.08 -7.97
C LEU A 97 10.28 4.73 -7.36
N ALA A 98 10.93 5.64 -8.09
CA ALA A 98 12.12 6.33 -7.61
C ALA A 98 11.83 7.17 -6.36
N ASP A 99 10.69 7.87 -6.31
CA ASP A 99 10.30 8.62 -5.11
C ASP A 99 9.97 7.69 -3.94
N ALA A 100 9.27 6.57 -4.16
CA ALA A 100 8.98 5.59 -3.12
C ALA A 100 10.26 5.04 -2.48
N LEU A 101 11.27 4.68 -3.30
CA LEU A 101 12.58 4.25 -2.82
C LEU A 101 13.30 5.38 -2.06
N ARG A 102 13.33 6.60 -2.61
CA ARG A 102 13.94 7.76 -1.97
C ARG A 102 13.32 8.03 -0.60
N ARG A 103 11.99 8.00 -0.50
CA ARG A 103 11.24 8.20 0.74
C ARG A 103 11.51 7.10 1.75
N GLY A 104 11.57 5.84 1.30
CA GLY A 104 11.95 4.71 2.14
C GLY A 104 13.33 4.96 2.76
N ALA A 105 14.33 5.35 1.95
CA ALA A 105 15.69 5.60 2.41
C ALA A 105 15.78 6.73 3.45
N LEU A 106 15.05 7.83 3.22
CA LEU A 106 15.03 8.95 4.15
C LEU A 106 14.27 8.62 5.43
N SER A 107 13.22 7.80 5.34
CA SER A 107 12.48 7.33 6.52
C SER A 107 13.34 6.39 7.35
N ALA A 108 14.08 5.45 6.72
CA ALA A 108 15.06 4.60 7.39
C ALA A 108 16.11 5.42 8.15
N ALA A 109 16.64 6.47 7.54
CA ALA A 109 17.60 7.36 8.19
C ALA A 109 17.01 8.09 9.40
N ALA A 110 15.72 8.45 9.35
CA ALA A 110 15.02 9.16 10.42
C ALA A 110 14.60 8.23 11.57
N ASN A 111 14.29 6.96 11.27
CA ASN A 111 13.69 6.03 12.23
C ASN A 111 14.59 4.86 12.63
N HIS A 112 15.84 4.84 12.16
CA HIS A 112 16.81 3.77 12.38
C HIS A 112 16.41 2.43 11.74
N SER A 113 15.93 2.50 10.49
CA SER A 113 15.62 1.34 9.66
C SER A 113 14.58 0.39 10.30
N ILE A 114 13.45 0.94 10.71
CA ILE A 114 12.31 0.14 11.21
C ILE A 114 11.81 -0.80 10.11
N ASP A 115 11.66 -2.09 10.44
CA ASP A 115 10.95 -3.03 9.59
C ASP A 115 9.44 -2.83 9.76
N PHE A 116 8.81 -2.17 8.79
CA PHE A 116 7.37 -1.93 8.80
C PHE A 116 6.52 -3.20 8.74
N LEU A 117 7.08 -4.35 8.38
CA LEU A 117 6.36 -5.62 8.45
C LEU A 117 6.45 -6.30 9.83
N SER A 118 7.19 -5.73 10.78
CA SER A 118 7.29 -6.22 12.15
C SER A 118 6.79 -5.24 13.20
N VAL A 119 6.25 -4.09 12.80
CA VAL A 119 5.69 -3.09 13.72
C VAL A 119 4.41 -3.62 14.36
N ASP A 120 4.28 -3.46 15.68
CA ASP A 120 2.98 -3.63 16.33
C ASP A 120 2.12 -2.38 16.13
N TRP A 121 1.31 -2.39 15.08
CA TRP A 121 0.45 -1.26 14.73
C TRP A 121 -0.59 -0.91 15.80
N PHE A 122 -0.92 -1.82 16.71
CA PHE A 122 -1.87 -1.53 17.78
C PHE A 122 -1.29 -0.58 18.83
N GLU A 123 0.03 -0.55 19.01
CA GLU A 123 0.70 0.46 19.85
C GLU A 123 0.56 1.88 19.30
N HIS A 124 0.19 2.01 18.02
CA HIS A 124 0.01 3.29 17.32
C HIS A 124 -1.46 3.61 17.02
N ALA A 125 -2.41 2.73 17.38
CA ALA A 125 -3.80 2.83 16.92
C ALA A 125 -4.56 4.06 17.43
N GLU A 126 -4.16 4.60 18.59
CA GLU A 126 -4.76 5.80 19.19
C GLU A 126 -4.14 7.11 18.68
N LEU A 127 -3.04 7.03 17.92
CA LEU A 127 -2.42 8.20 17.32
C LEU A 127 -3.22 8.66 16.11
N SER A 128 -3.26 9.97 15.88
CA SER A 128 -3.61 10.48 14.57
C SER A 128 -2.60 10.01 13.52
N VAL A 129 -3.01 10.01 12.25
CA VAL A 129 -2.12 9.62 11.14
C VAL A 129 -0.86 10.50 11.08
N GLU A 130 -1.00 11.79 11.40
CA GLU A 130 0.13 12.74 11.44
C GLU A 130 1.10 12.41 12.58
N GLU A 131 0.60 12.19 13.80
CA GLU A 131 1.43 11.80 14.94
C GLU A 131 2.14 10.46 14.70
N ALA A 132 1.46 9.49 14.08
CA ALA A 132 2.06 8.21 13.73
C ALA A 132 3.17 8.37 12.68
N ARG A 133 2.98 9.23 11.67
CA ARG A 133 4.01 9.55 10.67
C ARG A 133 5.24 10.18 11.31
N ASP A 134 5.04 11.16 12.19
CA ASP A 134 6.13 11.83 12.90
C ASP A 134 6.91 10.85 13.76
N ARG A 135 6.19 10.01 14.53
CA ARG A 135 6.80 9.00 15.41
C ARG A 135 7.58 7.94 14.65
N LEU A 136 7.12 7.55 13.46
CA LEU A 136 7.74 6.53 12.62
C LEU A 136 8.72 7.11 11.58
N GLY A 137 8.96 8.42 11.60
CA GLY A 137 9.85 9.10 10.67
C GLY A 137 9.43 8.99 9.21
N ILE A 138 8.12 8.94 8.92
CA ILE A 138 7.60 8.76 7.56
C ILE A 138 7.78 10.06 6.77
N VAL A 139 8.60 10.00 5.73
CA VAL A 139 8.84 11.14 4.84
C VAL A 139 7.71 11.30 3.83
N ALA A 140 7.20 12.53 3.71
CA ALA A 140 6.11 12.88 2.79
C ALA A 140 6.47 12.66 1.30
N LYS A 141 5.43 12.47 0.48
CA LYS A 141 5.54 12.29 -0.96
C LYS A 141 6.07 13.53 -1.65
N ALA A 142 6.96 13.38 -2.63
CA ALA A 142 7.46 14.53 -3.36
C ALA A 142 6.42 15.06 -4.36
N PRO A 143 6.37 16.39 -4.62
CA PRO A 143 5.45 16.97 -5.60
C PRO A 143 5.55 16.35 -7.00
N HIS A 144 6.75 15.94 -7.43
CA HIS A 144 6.94 15.32 -8.74
C HIS A 144 6.35 13.91 -8.84
N ALA A 145 6.26 13.17 -7.74
CA ALA A 145 5.62 11.86 -7.70
C ALA A 145 4.10 12.00 -7.75
N ILE A 146 3.55 13.00 -7.04
CA ILE A 146 2.13 13.38 -7.14
C ILE A 146 1.79 13.76 -8.58
N ALA A 147 2.59 14.64 -9.20
CA ALA A 147 2.42 15.03 -10.60
C ALA A 147 2.55 13.86 -11.58
N ALA A 148 3.29 12.81 -11.22
CA ALA A 148 3.43 11.58 -11.99
C ALA A 148 2.27 10.58 -11.77
N GLY A 149 1.25 10.93 -10.98
CA GLY A 149 0.05 10.11 -10.75
C GLY A 149 0.10 9.25 -9.47
N SER A 150 1.02 9.51 -8.54
CA SER A 150 1.03 8.85 -7.24
C SER A 150 -0.03 9.46 -6.31
N VAL A 151 -1.12 8.74 -6.12
CA VAL A 151 -2.29 9.19 -5.34
C VAL A 151 -2.29 8.62 -3.91
N THR A 152 -3.05 9.25 -3.03
CA THR A 152 -3.32 8.76 -1.67
C THR A 152 -4.37 7.63 -1.67
N PRO A 153 -4.61 6.96 -0.53
CA PRO A 153 -5.69 5.96 -0.42
C PRO A 153 -7.11 6.50 -0.64
N TRP A 154 -7.30 7.82 -0.63
CA TRP A 154 -8.61 8.48 -0.53
C TRP A 154 -8.93 9.37 -1.73
N GLU A 155 -8.02 9.48 -2.70
CA GLU A 155 -8.20 10.26 -3.92
C GLU A 155 -8.76 9.39 -5.07
N PRO A 156 -9.32 10.00 -6.12
CA PRO A 156 -9.55 9.32 -7.39
C PRO A 156 -8.28 8.63 -7.88
N GLY A 157 -8.42 7.38 -8.34
CA GLY A 157 -7.32 6.48 -8.67
C GLY A 157 -6.71 5.74 -7.47
N GLY A 158 -7.10 6.05 -6.23
CA GLY A 158 -6.56 5.44 -5.01
C GLY A 158 -7.10 4.04 -4.69
N ILE A 159 -8.09 3.58 -5.46
CA ILE A 159 -8.77 2.30 -5.34
C ILE A 159 -9.07 1.74 -6.74
N SER A 160 -8.99 0.42 -6.94
CA SER A 160 -9.33 -0.20 -8.22
C SER A 160 -10.85 -0.37 -8.40
N GLU A 161 -11.30 -0.58 -9.65
CA GLU A 161 -12.72 -0.88 -9.92
C GLU A 161 -13.17 -2.16 -9.22
N TYR A 162 -12.30 -3.16 -9.13
CA TYR A 162 -12.56 -4.38 -8.37
C TYR A 162 -12.80 -4.08 -6.89
N GLN A 163 -11.90 -3.32 -6.26
CA GLN A 163 -11.98 -2.96 -4.84
C GLN A 163 -13.20 -2.10 -4.54
N PHE A 164 -13.54 -1.14 -5.41
CA PHE A 164 -14.72 -0.29 -5.27
C PHE A 164 -16.02 -1.13 -5.31
N ARG A 165 -16.13 -2.05 -6.28
CA ARG A 165 -17.26 -2.98 -6.38
C ARG A 165 -17.33 -3.96 -5.20
N ALA A 166 -16.19 -4.41 -4.69
CA ALA A 166 -16.12 -5.27 -3.51
C ALA A 166 -16.60 -4.53 -2.25
N GLY A 167 -16.16 -3.28 -2.03
CA GLY A 167 -16.62 -2.43 -0.94
C GLY A 167 -18.13 -2.18 -0.99
N SER A 168 -18.65 -1.83 -2.18
CA SER A 168 -20.09 -1.61 -2.40
C SER A 168 -20.91 -2.86 -2.05
N ARG A 169 -20.51 -4.03 -2.60
CA ARG A 169 -21.20 -5.31 -2.33
C ARG A 169 -21.20 -5.67 -0.85
N ARG A 170 -20.07 -5.47 -0.17
CA ARG A 170 -19.95 -5.74 1.27
C ARG A 170 -20.87 -4.85 2.09
N ALA A 171 -20.99 -3.57 1.73
CA ALA A 171 -21.91 -2.64 2.38
C ALA A 171 -23.38 -3.11 2.20
N ASP A 172 -23.76 -3.52 0.98
CA ASP A 172 -25.08 -4.08 0.69
C ASP A 172 -25.37 -5.35 1.53
N GLU A 173 -24.43 -6.30 1.58
CA GLU A 173 -24.54 -7.55 2.34
C GLU A 173 -24.68 -7.32 3.86
N THR A 174 -24.16 -6.20 4.36
CA THR A 174 -24.20 -5.84 5.79
C THR A 174 -25.29 -4.82 6.13
N GLY A 175 -26.08 -4.38 5.14
CA GLY A 175 -27.11 -3.35 5.31
C GLY A 175 -26.55 -1.97 5.67
N GLN A 176 -25.29 -1.69 5.32
CA GLN A 176 -24.62 -0.41 5.56
C GLN A 176 -24.62 0.44 4.29
N THR A 177 -24.60 1.77 4.43
CA THR A 177 -24.35 2.67 3.30
C THR A 177 -22.88 2.58 2.90
N TYR A 178 -22.60 2.34 1.62
CA TYR A 178 -21.23 2.35 1.13
C TYR A 178 -20.64 3.77 1.15
N ASP A 179 -19.45 3.92 1.73
CA ASP A 179 -18.63 5.13 1.68
C ASP A 179 -17.19 4.74 1.33
N SER A 180 -16.68 5.28 0.24
CA SER A 180 -15.30 5.09 -0.20
C SER A 180 -14.34 6.11 0.40
N TYR A 181 -14.86 7.08 1.17
CA TYR A 181 -14.14 8.18 1.81
C TYR A 181 -13.38 9.06 0.79
N GLY A 182 -13.96 9.22 -0.41
CA GLY A 182 -13.40 10.01 -1.51
C GLY A 182 -12.66 9.18 -2.57
N ALA A 183 -12.28 7.94 -2.26
CA ALA A 183 -11.58 7.09 -3.21
C ALA A 183 -12.52 6.65 -4.34
N THR A 184 -12.11 6.83 -5.59
CA THR A 184 -12.81 6.27 -6.75
C THR A 184 -11.80 5.61 -7.68
N PRO A 185 -12.22 4.70 -8.57
CA PRO A 185 -11.40 4.33 -9.71
C PRO A 185 -10.96 5.57 -10.51
N ALA A 186 -9.85 5.45 -11.22
CA ALA A 186 -9.30 6.50 -12.11
C ALA A 186 -10.17 6.74 -13.34
#